data_AF-A0A1A8C252-F1
#
_entry.id   AF-A0A1A8C252-F1
#
_cell.length_a   1.000
_cell.length_b   1.000
_cell.length_c   1.000
_cell.angle_alpha   90.00
_cell.angle_beta   90.00
_cell.angle_gamma   90.00
#
_symmetry.space_group_name_H-M   'P 1'
#
loop_
_entity.id
_entity.type
_entity.pdbx_description
1 polymer ?
#
loop_
_entity_poly.entity_id
_entity_poly.type
_entity_poly.pdbx_seq_one_letter_code
_entity_poly.pdbx_strand_id
1 'polypeptide(L)'
;TDVSVHLVGFLSSVLLCLHQKQLQPSTAQKSLQGRRELLEQACLSHTRKRRVLSPEDLKHLIVDDKHGLIYCYVPKVACTNWKRVLMVLTSDGRYTDPLAIPANEAHVSGNLRTLSEFSVTEINQRLRSY
;
A
#
# COMPACT_ATOMS: atom_id res chain seq x y z
N THR A 1 46.01 -10.02 37.55
CA THR A 1 45.68 -9.83 36.11
C THR A 1 44.38 -10.52 35.69
N ASP A 2 43.72 -11.26 36.58
CA ASP A 2 42.53 -12.07 36.25
C ASP A 2 41.19 -11.28 36.19
N VAL A 3 41.00 -10.32 37.10
CA VAL A 3 39.77 -9.51 37.20
C VAL A 3 39.51 -8.66 35.96
N SER A 4 40.56 -8.13 35.33
CA SER A 4 40.46 -7.32 34.11
C SER A 4 39.99 -8.14 32.90
N VAL A 5 40.39 -9.42 32.80
CA VAL A 5 39.98 -10.31 31.69
C VAL A 5 38.53 -10.73 31.86
N HIS A 6 38.10 -11.02 33.09
CA HIS A 6 36.70 -11.30 33.41
C HIS A 6 35.78 -10.10 33.16
N LEU A 7 36.22 -8.88 33.49
CA LEU A 7 35.44 -7.66 33.27
C LEU A 7 35.31 -7.34 31.77
N VAL A 8 36.38 -7.49 30.99
CA VAL A 8 36.34 -7.32 29.53
C VAL A 8 35.45 -8.37 28.86
N GLY A 9 35.52 -9.63 29.31
CA GLY A 9 34.63 -10.69 28.84
C GLY A 9 33.15 -10.42 29.15
N PHE A 10 32.86 -9.92 30.36
CA PHE A 10 31.50 -9.53 30.75
C PHE A 10 30.98 -8.35 29.93
N LEU A 11 31.77 -7.31 29.75
CA LEU A 11 31.41 -6.14 28.92
C LEU A 11 31.20 -6.53 27.45
N SER A 12 32.02 -7.42 26.90
CA SER A 12 31.85 -7.93 25.53
C SER A 12 30.56 -8.74 25.38
N SER A 13 30.21 -9.57 26.38
CA SER A 13 28.97 -10.38 26.36
C SER A 13 27.72 -9.51 26.50
N VAL A 14 27.76 -8.48 27.36
CA VAL A 14 26.69 -7.48 27.50
C VAL A 14 26.54 -6.67 26.21
N LEU A 15 27.64 -6.25 25.58
CA LEU A 15 27.62 -5.53 24.30
C LEU A 15 27.06 -6.42 23.17
N LEU A 16 27.44 -7.70 23.10
CA LEU A 16 26.88 -8.66 22.14
C LEU A 16 25.38 -8.85 22.36
N CYS A 17 24.92 -9.00 23.60
CA CYS A 17 23.51 -9.17 23.94
C CYS A 17 22.67 -7.93 23.59
N LEU A 18 23.20 -6.73 23.86
CA LEU A 18 22.57 -5.47 23.45
C LEU A 18 22.51 -5.34 21.93
N HIS A 19 23.57 -5.73 21.21
CA HIS A 19 23.57 -5.76 19.75
C HIS A 19 22.58 -6.79 19.18
N GLN A 20 22.47 -7.97 19.81
CA GLN A 20 21.48 -9.00 19.45
C GLN A 20 20.05 -8.52 19.67
N LYS A 21 19.78 -7.78 20.75
CA LYS A 21 18.45 -7.18 20.99
C LYS A 21 18.07 -6.13 19.95
N GLN A 22 19.05 -5.38 19.41
CA GLN A 22 18.81 -4.41 18.35
C GLN A 22 18.56 -5.07 16.98
N LEU A 23 19.12 -6.27 16.76
CA LEU A 23 19.00 -6.99 15.48
C LEU A 23 17.82 -7.97 15.43
N GLN A 24 17.22 -8.31 16.58
CA GLN A 24 16.07 -9.23 16.63
C GLN A 24 14.83 -8.55 16.06
N PRO A 25 14.22 -9.09 14.99
CA PRO A 25 12.99 -8.53 14.46
C PRO A 25 11.88 -8.68 15.48
N SER A 26 11.12 -7.60 15.66
CA SER A 26 9.92 -7.57 16.49
C SER A 26 8.91 -8.64 16.06
N THR A 27 8.00 -9.01 16.97
CA THR A 27 6.91 -9.96 16.67
C THR A 27 6.09 -9.51 15.46
N ALA A 28 5.87 -8.20 15.30
CA ALA A 28 5.19 -7.62 14.15
C ALA A 28 5.99 -7.84 12.84
N GLN A 29 7.31 -7.61 12.86
CA GLN A 29 8.16 -7.86 11.70
C GLN A 29 8.17 -9.33 11.30
N LYS A 30 8.27 -10.24 12.28
CA LYS A 30 8.19 -11.70 12.03
C LYS A 30 6.85 -12.10 11.40
N SER A 31 5.74 -11.53 11.88
CA SER A 31 4.41 -11.79 11.30
C SER A 31 4.27 -11.27 9.86
N LEU A 32 4.76 -10.06 9.57
CA LEU A 32 4.75 -9.48 8.23
C LEU A 32 5.62 -10.28 7.26
N GLN A 33 6.79 -10.73 7.72
CA GLN A 33 7.70 -11.57 6.95
C GLN A 33 7.03 -12.88 6.54
N GLY A 34 6.42 -13.60 7.50
CA GLY A 34 5.70 -14.84 7.20
C GLY A 34 4.51 -14.64 6.25
N ARG A 35 3.78 -13.52 6.38
CA ARG A 35 2.71 -13.16 5.42
C ARG A 35 3.25 -12.92 4.01
N ARG A 36 4.42 -12.29 3.91
CA ARG A 36 5.06 -12.00 2.61
C ARG A 36 5.52 -13.29 1.93
N GLU A 37 6.14 -14.20 2.68
CA GLU A 37 6.57 -15.50 2.17
C GLU A 37 5.37 -16.32 1.64
N LEU A 38 4.26 -16.34 2.38
CA LEU A 38 3.02 -16.99 1.95
C LEU A 38 2.50 -16.38 0.63
N LEU A 39 2.49 -15.05 0.52
CA LEU A 39 2.06 -14.35 -0.69
C LEU A 39 2.95 -14.70 -1.89
N GLU A 40 4.27 -14.73 -1.70
CA GLU A 40 5.22 -15.08 -2.75
C GLU A 40 4.99 -16.52 -3.25
N GLN A 41 4.81 -17.48 -2.33
CA GLN A 41 4.48 -18.86 -2.68
C GLN A 41 3.14 -18.98 -3.43
N ALA A 42 2.11 -18.29 -2.96
CA ALA A 42 0.81 -18.26 -3.63
C ALA A 42 0.92 -17.67 -5.04
N CYS A 43 1.66 -16.57 -5.21
CA CYS A 43 1.90 -15.94 -6.50
C CYS A 43 2.62 -16.87 -7.49
N LEU A 44 3.57 -17.69 -7.03
CA LEU A 44 4.27 -18.66 -7.88
C LEU A 44 3.34 -19.77 -8.40
N SER A 45 2.38 -20.20 -7.58
CA SER A 45 1.37 -21.19 -7.98
C SER A 45 0.34 -20.66 -8.98
N HIS A 46 0.19 -19.34 -9.08
CA HIS A 46 -0.71 -18.70 -10.03
C HIS A 46 0.02 -18.50 -11.37
N THR A 47 -0.32 -19.32 -12.38
CA THR A 47 0.23 -19.11 -13.73
C THR A 47 -0.17 -17.71 -14.23
N ARG A 48 0.81 -16.90 -14.65
CA ARG A 48 0.61 -15.61 -15.36
C ARG A 48 -0.07 -15.81 -16.72
N LYS A 49 -1.26 -16.42 -16.75
CA LYS A 49 -2.13 -16.33 -17.93
C LYS A 49 -2.60 -14.89 -17.97
N ARG A 50 -2.26 -14.19 -19.05
CA ARG A 50 -2.75 -12.84 -19.34
C ARG A 50 -4.26 -12.94 -19.55
N ARG A 51 -5.02 -12.93 -18.46
CA ARG A 51 -6.47 -12.92 -18.50
C ARG A 51 -6.90 -11.51 -18.92
N VAL A 52 -7.89 -11.45 -19.80
CA VAL A 52 -8.56 -10.20 -20.14
C VAL A 52 -9.25 -9.69 -18.87
N LEU A 53 -8.88 -8.48 -18.43
CA LEU A 53 -9.49 -7.83 -17.26
C LEU A 53 -10.95 -7.53 -17.58
N SER A 54 -11.85 -7.96 -16.70
CA SER A 54 -13.27 -7.64 -16.77
C SER A 54 -13.52 -6.26 -16.14
N PRO A 55 -14.64 -5.57 -16.45
CA PRO A 55 -14.99 -4.32 -15.79
C PRO A 55 -15.02 -4.44 -14.25
N GLU A 56 -15.42 -5.61 -13.73
CA GLU A 56 -15.44 -5.88 -12.29
C GLU A 56 -14.05 -5.87 -11.65
N ASP A 57 -13.01 -6.24 -12.40
CA ASP A 57 -11.63 -6.19 -11.93
C ASP A 57 -11.11 -4.75 -11.85
N LEU A 58 -11.74 -3.82 -12.56
CA LEU A 58 -11.30 -2.44 -12.74
C LEU A 58 -12.07 -1.42 -11.88
N LYS A 59 -13.19 -1.83 -11.26
CA LYS A 59 -14.06 -0.95 -10.46
C LYS A 59 -13.39 -0.35 -9.21
N HIS A 60 -12.29 -0.94 -8.76
CA HIS A 60 -11.54 -0.46 -7.60
C HIS A 60 -10.40 0.49 -7.96
N LEU A 61 -10.16 0.71 -9.25
CA LEU A 61 -9.08 1.54 -9.76
C LEU A 61 -9.61 2.94 -10.06
N ILE A 62 -9.38 3.88 -9.15
CA ILE A 62 -9.72 5.29 -9.33
C ILE A 62 -8.67 5.93 -10.23
N VAL A 63 -9.13 6.73 -11.18
CA VAL A 63 -8.29 7.39 -12.18
C VAL A 63 -8.26 8.89 -11.92
N ASP A 64 -7.06 9.46 -11.95
CA ASP A 64 -6.83 10.90 -12.00
C ASP A 64 -6.03 11.22 -13.26
N ASP A 65 -6.73 11.65 -14.31
CA ASP A 65 -6.12 11.98 -15.60
C ASP A 65 -5.26 13.27 -15.52
N LYS A 66 -5.57 14.17 -14.59
CA LYS A 66 -4.86 15.46 -14.43
C LYS A 66 -3.45 15.24 -13.90
N HIS A 67 -3.29 14.29 -13.00
CA HIS A 67 -1.99 13.94 -12.40
C HIS A 67 -1.37 12.67 -12.99
N GLY A 68 -2.09 11.95 -13.86
CA GLY A 68 -1.63 10.71 -14.47
C GLY A 68 -1.46 9.58 -13.46
N LEU A 69 -2.45 9.37 -12.60
CA LEU A 69 -2.37 8.42 -11.49
C LEU A 69 -3.53 7.41 -11.51
N ILE A 70 -3.24 6.17 -11.10
CA ILE A 70 -4.25 5.13 -10.83
C ILE A 70 -4.13 4.69 -9.37
N TYR A 71 -5.21 4.81 -8.62
CA TYR A 71 -5.29 4.40 -7.22
C TYR A 71 -6.24 3.22 -7.04
N CYS A 72 -5.70 2.07 -6.63
CA CYS A 72 -6.50 0.91 -6.23
C CYS A 72 -6.94 1.05 -4.77
N TYR A 73 -8.23 1.30 -4.52
CA TYR A 73 -8.71 1.35 -3.14
C TYR A 73 -8.92 -0.06 -2.58
N VAL A 74 -8.37 -0.30 -1.39
CA VAL A 74 -8.59 -1.54 -0.64
C VAL A 74 -9.45 -1.23 0.59
N PRO A 75 -10.58 -1.91 0.81
CA PRO A 75 -11.42 -1.68 1.97
C PRO A 75 -10.64 -1.83 3.28
N LYS A 76 -10.96 -0.99 4.28
CA LYS A 76 -10.43 -1.04 5.65
C LYS A 76 -8.94 -0.71 5.82
N VAL A 77 -8.26 -0.23 4.77
CA VAL A 77 -6.90 0.33 4.86
C VAL A 77 -6.89 1.82 4.53
N ALA A 78 -7.66 2.60 5.31
CA ALA A 78 -7.80 4.05 5.14
C ALA A 78 -8.36 4.51 3.78
N CYS A 79 -9.17 3.68 3.12
CA CYS A 79 -9.74 4.00 1.80
C CYS A 79 -10.53 5.33 1.77
N THR A 80 -11.26 5.68 2.83
CA THR A 80 -12.01 6.93 2.91
C THR A 80 -11.09 8.14 2.88
N ASN A 81 -9.98 8.12 3.62
CA ASN A 81 -9.05 9.24 3.68
C ASN A 81 -8.38 9.48 2.32
N TRP A 82 -7.94 8.41 1.66
CA TRP A 82 -7.35 8.53 0.33
C TRP A 82 -8.36 8.99 -0.73
N LYS A 83 -9.63 8.55 -0.65
CA LYS A 83 -10.67 9.08 -1.54
C LYS A 83 -10.90 10.57 -1.34
N ARG A 84 -10.89 11.06 -0.10
CA ARG A 84 -10.99 12.51 0.18
C ARG A 84 -9.83 13.30 -0.44
N VAL A 85 -8.61 12.80 -0.31
CA VAL A 85 -7.42 13.39 -0.93
C VAL A 85 -7.58 13.43 -2.45
N LEU A 86 -7.99 12.32 -3.07
CA LEU A 86 -8.23 12.27 -4.51
C LEU A 86 -9.32 13.25 -4.96
N MET A 87 -10.42 13.38 -4.20
CA MET A 87 -11.45 14.37 -4.49
C MET A 87 -10.91 15.81 -4.47
N VAL A 88 -10.03 16.14 -3.52
CA VAL A 88 -9.38 17.46 -3.51
C VAL A 88 -8.53 17.66 -4.78
N LEU A 89 -7.75 16.66 -5.18
CA LEU A 89 -6.89 16.73 -6.37
C LEU A 89 -7.68 16.87 -7.68
N THR A 90 -8.80 16.16 -7.82
CA THR A 90 -9.55 16.07 -9.08
C THR A 90 -10.68 17.08 -9.21
N SER A 91 -11.00 17.85 -8.16
CA SER A 91 -12.21 18.68 -8.14
C SER A 91 -12.05 20.13 -8.62
N ASP A 92 -10.89 20.47 -9.21
CA ASP A 92 -10.57 21.80 -9.74
C ASP A 92 -10.91 22.95 -8.78
N GLY A 93 -10.66 22.74 -7.48
CA GLY A 93 -10.84 23.75 -6.43
C GLY A 93 -12.20 23.72 -5.72
N ARG A 94 -13.12 22.81 -6.08
CA ARG A 94 -14.38 22.62 -5.33
C ARG A 94 -14.13 22.13 -3.91
N TYR A 95 -13.11 21.30 -3.68
CA TYR A 95 -12.66 20.91 -2.34
C TYR A 95 -11.24 21.40 -2.10
N THR A 96 -10.98 21.89 -0.88
CA THR A 96 -9.65 22.39 -0.47
C THR A 96 -9.07 21.60 0.71
N ASP A 97 -9.92 21.10 1.61
CA ASP A 97 -9.52 20.31 2.76
C ASP A 97 -10.12 18.89 2.69
N PRO A 98 -9.29 17.82 2.65
CA PRO A 98 -9.77 16.44 2.68
C PRO A 98 -10.60 16.12 3.92
N LEU A 99 -10.31 16.71 5.09
CA LEU A 99 -11.00 16.40 6.34
C LEU A 99 -12.40 17.03 6.41
N ALA A 100 -12.62 18.11 5.66
CA ALA A 100 -13.94 18.75 5.55
C ALA A 100 -14.95 17.92 4.73
N ILE A 101 -14.47 17.00 3.88
CA ILE A 101 -15.34 16.13 3.06
C ILE A 101 -15.96 15.03 3.94
N PRO A 102 -17.29 14.92 4.08
CA PRO A 102 -17.95 13.87 4.83
C PRO A 102 -17.57 12.45 4.33
N ALA A 103 -17.53 11.48 5.26
CA ALA A 103 -17.11 10.12 4.91
C ALA A 103 -18.07 9.46 3.91
N ASN A 104 -19.38 9.63 4.08
CA ASN A 104 -20.40 9.15 3.14
C ASN A 104 -20.22 9.74 1.74
N GLU A 105 -19.87 11.02 1.63
CA GLU A 105 -19.62 11.70 0.35
C GLU A 105 -18.40 11.12 -0.38
N ALA A 106 -17.35 10.78 0.34
CA ALA A 106 -16.18 10.10 -0.22
C ALA A 106 -16.47 8.68 -0.76
N HIS A 107 -17.64 8.11 -0.44
CA HIS A 107 -18.08 6.81 -0.94
C HIS A 107 -19.16 6.90 -2.04
N VAL A 108 -19.63 8.10 -2.38
CA VAL A 108 -20.63 8.29 -3.45
C VAL A 108 -20.01 7.95 -4.81
N SER A 109 -20.63 7.00 -5.52
CA SER A 109 -20.27 6.68 -6.90
C SER A 109 -20.45 7.91 -7.79
N GLY A 110 -19.45 8.22 -8.62
CA GLY A 110 -19.45 9.38 -9.51
C GLY A 110 -18.59 10.56 -9.04
N ASN A 111 -18.25 10.66 -7.75
CA ASN A 111 -17.31 11.69 -7.27
C ASN A 111 -15.87 11.43 -7.73
N LEU A 112 -15.54 10.18 -7.99
CA LEU A 112 -14.24 9.73 -8.48
C LEU A 112 -14.49 8.75 -9.61
N ARG A 113 -13.87 8.99 -10.76
CA ARG A 113 -13.98 8.11 -11.93
C ARG A 113 -13.13 6.87 -11.73
N THR A 114 -13.68 5.74 -12.08
CA THR A 114 -12.99 4.44 -12.03
C THR A 114 -12.60 3.97 -13.42
N LEU A 115 -11.57 3.14 -13.51
CA LEU A 115 -11.04 2.65 -14.77
C LEU A 115 -12.09 1.82 -15.55
N SER A 116 -13.05 1.19 -14.86
CA SER A 116 -14.18 0.48 -15.47
C SER A 116 -15.16 1.37 -16.24
N GLU A 117 -15.14 2.69 -16.04
CA GLU A 117 -16.03 3.65 -16.71
C GLU A 117 -15.50 4.10 -18.09
N PHE A 118 -14.32 3.65 -18.50
CA PHE A 118 -13.67 4.04 -19.74
C PHE A 118 -13.79 2.95 -20.82
N SER A 119 -13.62 3.33 -22.08
CA SER A 119 -13.52 2.37 -23.17
C SER A 119 -12.24 1.52 -23.07
N VAL A 120 -12.23 0.35 -23.70
CA VAL A 120 -11.08 -0.56 -23.69
C VAL A 120 -9.80 0.12 -24.20
N THR A 121 -9.90 1.00 -25.19
CA THR A 121 -8.75 1.75 -25.73
C THR A 121 -8.21 2.73 -24.69
N GLU A 122 -9.09 3.49 -24.05
CA GLU A 122 -8.74 4.44 -22.99
C GLU A 122 -8.15 3.78 -21.75
N ILE A 123 -8.67 2.61 -21.38
CA ILE A 123 -8.13 1.78 -20.29
C ILE A 123 -6.69 1.39 -20.61
N ASN A 124 -6.46 0.82 -21.79
CA ASN A 124 -5.13 0.37 -22.21
C ASN A 124 -4.14 1.53 -22.34
N GLN A 125 -4.59 2.70 -22.76
CA GLN A 125 -3.76 3.90 -22.79
C GLN A 125 -3.27 4.24 -21.39
N ARG A 126 -4.19 4.38 -20.42
CA ARG A 126 -3.86 4.75 -19.03
C ARG A 126 -2.98 3.73 -18.34
N LEU A 127 -3.28 2.43 -18.49
CA LEU A 127 -2.45 1.34 -17.93
C LEU A 127 -1.03 1.29 -18.49
N ARG A 128 -0.75 1.97 -19.61
CA ARG A 128 0.59 2.06 -20.21
C ARG A 128 1.29 3.38 -19.92
N SER A 129 0.52 4.45 -19.71
CA SER A 129 1.06 5.81 -19.58
C SER A 129 1.20 6.30 -18.16
N TYR A 130 0.49 5.69 -17.20
CA TYR A 130 0.52 6.00 -15.76
C TYR A 130 1.29 4.89 -15.04
#